data_AF-A0A1I7Y6X1-F1
#
_entry.id   AF-A0A1I7Y6X1-F1
#
_cell.length_a   1.000
_cell.length_b   1.000
_cell.length_c   1.000
_cell.angle_alpha   90.00
_cell.angle_beta   90.00
_cell.angle_gamma   90.00
#
_symmetry.space_group_name_H-M   'P 1'
#
loop_
_entity.id
_entity.type
_entity.pdbx_description
1 polymer ?
#
loop_
_entity_poly.entity_id
_entity_poly.type
_entity_poly.pdbx_seq_one_letter_code
_entity_poly.pdbx_strand_id
1 'polypeptide(L)'
;MLPGDKQVVVDSKVSLTAYQQYVNASETDVAQAALKQHVLSLRNHVKGLSGKDYNRLEGLHSLDFVLLFVPIEAAFSAALQAEPNLFQEAFDRQIVIVSPTTLLATLRVIDSLWKQERQ
;
A
#
# COMPACT_ATOMS: atom_id res chain seq x y z
N MET A 1 19.44 -3.89 5.52
CA MET A 1 19.55 -2.43 5.32
C MET A 1 19.86 -2.21 3.84
N LEU A 2 19.21 -1.23 3.23
CA LEU A 2 19.30 -0.99 1.78
C LEU A 2 20.60 -0.24 1.44
N PRO A 3 21.20 -0.41 0.23
CA PRO A 3 22.47 0.21 -0.12
C PRO A 3 22.33 1.73 -0.36
N GLY A 4 23.22 2.53 0.24
CA GLY A 4 23.40 3.96 -0.07
C GLY A 4 22.54 4.94 0.72
N ASP A 5 22.31 4.73 2.02
CA ASP A 5 21.46 5.57 2.90
C ASP A 5 20.02 5.77 2.42
N LYS A 6 19.60 5.05 1.37
CA LYS A 6 18.25 5.08 0.84
C LYS A 6 17.32 4.25 1.70
N GLN A 7 16.20 4.84 2.11
CA GLN A 7 15.21 4.20 2.98
C GLN A 7 13.88 4.01 2.26
N VAL A 8 13.28 2.84 2.44
CA VAL A 8 11.89 2.55 2.04
C VAL A 8 11.03 2.62 3.29
N VAL A 9 10.03 3.50 3.28
CA VAL A 9 9.03 3.54 4.34
C VAL A 9 7.94 2.53 4.01
N VAL A 10 7.68 1.61 4.93
CA VAL A 10 6.57 0.65 4.84
C VAL A 10 5.59 0.92 5.97
N ASP A 11 4.37 1.33 5.64
CA ASP A 11 3.28 1.37 6.61
C ASP A 11 2.44 0.09 6.49
N SER A 12 2.30 -0.63 7.60
CA SER A 12 1.62 -1.93 7.67
C SER A 12 0.35 -1.89 8.52
N LYS A 13 -0.14 -0.71 8.92
CA LYS A 13 -1.25 -0.58 9.89
C LYS A 13 -2.65 -0.66 9.26
N VAL A 14 -2.81 -1.44 8.18
CA VAL A 14 -4.09 -1.61 7.52
C VAL A 14 -5.03 -2.43 8.39
N SER A 15 -6.19 -1.84 8.75
CA SER A 15 -7.26 -2.60 9.40
C SER A 15 -7.95 -3.53 8.40
N LEU A 16 -8.05 -4.81 8.77
CA LEU A 16 -8.72 -5.85 7.97
C LEU A 16 -10.12 -6.20 8.48
N THR A 17 -10.65 -5.47 9.46
CA THR A 17 -11.96 -5.77 10.07
C THR A 17 -13.09 -5.75 9.04
N ALA A 18 -13.10 -4.77 8.14
CA ALA A 18 -14.12 -4.67 7.10
C ALA A 18 -13.99 -5.80 6.07
N TYR A 19 -12.77 -6.20 5.71
CA TYR A 19 -12.56 -7.38 4.85
C TYR A 19 -13.03 -8.67 5.53
N GLN A 20 -12.75 -8.85 6.83
CA GLN A 20 -13.25 -9.99 7.60
C GLN A 20 -14.78 -10.02 7.62
N GLN A 21 -15.45 -8.87 7.78
CA GLN A 21 -16.90 -8.79 7.70
C GLN A 21 -17.42 -9.15 6.30
N TYR A 22 -16.74 -8.68 5.25
CA TYR A 22 -17.09 -9.00 3.87
C TYR A 22 -17.07 -10.51 3.60
N VAL A 23 -16.00 -11.20 3.97
CA VAL A 23 -15.87 -12.65 3.71
C VAL A 23 -16.76 -13.53 4.57
N ASN A 24 -17.22 -13.02 5.73
CA ASN A 24 -18.09 -13.76 6.65
C ASN A 24 -19.57 -13.38 6.51
N ALA A 25 -19.92 -12.42 5.65
CA ALA A 25 -21.30 -12.00 5.45
C ALA A 25 -22.09 -13.07 4.69
N SER A 26 -23.22 -13.49 5.28
CA SER A 26 -24.19 -14.39 4.65
C SER A 26 -25.11 -13.66 3.68
N GLU A 27 -25.43 -12.39 3.98
CA GLU A 27 -26.31 -11.56 3.16
C GLU A 27 -25.52 -10.69 2.19
N THR A 28 -26.00 -10.63 0.93
CA THR A 28 -25.30 -9.90 -0.14
C THR A 28 -25.16 -8.42 0.17
N ASP A 29 -26.19 -7.78 0.71
CA ASP A 29 -26.15 -6.34 1.04
C ASP A 29 -25.12 -6.03 2.13
N VAL A 30 -25.00 -6.92 3.12
CA VAL A 30 -24.01 -6.78 4.20
C VAL A 30 -22.60 -6.96 3.63
N ALA A 31 -22.39 -7.93 2.74
CA ALA A 31 -21.12 -8.13 2.06
C ALA A 31 -20.72 -6.86 1.28
N GLN A 32 -21.62 -6.31 0.47
CA GLN A 32 -21.35 -5.10 -0.32
C GLN A 32 -21.05 -3.88 0.55
N ALA A 33 -21.76 -3.69 1.67
CA ALA A 33 -21.47 -2.62 2.61
C ALA A 33 -20.07 -2.77 3.26
N ALA A 34 -19.72 -3.99 3.68
CA ALA A 34 -18.40 -4.27 4.26
C ALA A 34 -17.27 -4.09 3.23
N LEU A 35 -17.48 -4.46 1.98
CA LEU A 35 -16.51 -4.26 0.89
C LEU A 35 -16.26 -2.76 0.63
N LYS A 36 -17.32 -1.94 0.59
CA LYS A 36 -17.19 -0.47 0.49
C LYS A 36 -16.40 0.10 1.66
N GLN A 37 -16.65 -0.41 2.87
CA GLN A 37 -15.93 0.04 4.07
C GLN A 37 -14.44 -0.38 4.03
N HIS A 38 -14.13 -1.54 3.46
CA HIS A 38 -12.76 -1.99 3.23
C HIS A 38 -12.02 -1.07 2.25
N VAL A 39 -12.62 -0.74 1.11
CA VAL A 39 -12.06 0.22 0.15
C VAL A 39 -11.85 1.59 0.80
N LEU A 40 -12.85 2.08 1.56
CA LEU A 40 -12.75 3.36 2.26
C LEU A 40 -11.62 3.37 3.30
N SER A 41 -11.45 2.28 4.04
CA SER A 41 -10.35 2.10 4.99
C SER A 41 -8.99 2.28 4.29
N LEU A 42 -8.77 1.57 3.18
CA LEU A 42 -7.53 1.69 2.40
C LEU A 42 -7.32 3.11 1.87
N ARG A 43 -8.36 3.73 1.30
CA ARG A 43 -8.31 5.11 0.80
C ARG A 43 -7.97 6.11 1.91
N ASN A 44 -8.47 5.90 3.12
CA ASN A 44 -8.14 6.73 4.28
C ASN A 44 -6.68 6.53 4.74
N HIS A 45 -6.15 5.30 4.68
CA HIS A 45 -4.73 5.04 4.93
C HIS A 45 -3.84 5.75 3.90
N VAL A 46 -4.19 5.67 2.61
CA VAL A 46 -3.50 6.41 1.54
C VAL A 46 -3.48 7.91 1.85
N LYS A 47 -4.63 8.51 2.15
CA LYS A 47 -4.72 9.94 2.50
C LYS A 47 -3.87 10.28 3.73
N GLY A 48 -3.94 9.46 4.77
CA GLY A 48 -3.19 9.67 6.02
C GLY A 48 -1.67 9.56 5.87
N LEU A 49 -1.19 8.76 4.91
CA LEU A 49 0.23 8.66 4.60
C LEU A 49 0.73 9.83 3.75
N SER A 50 -0.08 10.30 2.80
CA SER A 50 0.29 11.44 1.95
C SER A 50 0.46 12.76 2.72
N GLY A 51 -0.18 12.88 3.88
CA GLY A 51 -0.04 14.06 4.76
C GLY A 51 1.16 14.02 5.71
N LYS A 52 1.91 12.91 5.75
CA LYS A 52 3.14 12.80 6.54
C LYS A 52 4.30 13.10 5.58
N ASP A 53 4.87 14.30 5.69
CA ASP A 53 6.03 14.72 4.88
C ASP A 53 7.28 13.88 5.22
N TYR A 54 7.34 12.64 4.74
CA TYR A 54 8.55 11.82 4.81
C TYR A 54 9.71 12.46 4.03
N ASN A 55 9.38 13.28 3.03
CA ASN A 55 10.32 14.10 2.24
C ASN A 55 11.01 15.21 3.06
N ARG A 56 10.53 15.54 4.27
CA ARG A 56 11.10 16.59 5.14
C ARG A 56 11.95 16.04 6.29
N LEU A 57 12.12 14.72 6.39
CA LEU A 57 13.04 14.13 7.36
C LEU A 57 14.48 14.36 6.88
N GLU A 58 15.09 15.43 7.38
CA GLU A 58 16.50 15.76 7.09
C GLU A 58 17.42 14.56 7.39
N GLY A 59 18.24 14.17 6.41
CA GLY A 59 19.19 13.06 6.52
C GLY A 59 18.73 11.73 5.93
N LEU A 60 17.50 11.64 5.41
CA LEU A 60 17.04 10.46 4.69
C LEU A 60 17.08 10.69 3.18
N HIS A 61 17.93 9.96 2.47
CA HIS A 61 17.83 9.80 1.03
C HIS A 61 16.66 8.85 0.68
N SER A 62 15.46 9.09 1.24
CA SER A 62 14.30 8.23 1.03
C SER A 62 13.89 8.20 -0.45
N LEU A 63 13.42 7.05 -0.92
CA LEU A 63 12.71 6.98 -2.21
C LEU A 63 11.52 7.93 -2.20
N ASP A 64 11.16 8.45 -3.38
CA ASP A 64 9.98 9.30 -3.63
C ASP A 64 8.64 8.59 -3.36
N PHE A 65 8.61 7.43 -2.71
CA PHE A 65 7.42 6.61 -2.55
C PHE A 65 7.31 5.95 -1.17
N VAL A 66 6.09 5.93 -0.62
CA VAL A 66 5.73 5.17 0.58
C VAL A 66 5.03 3.88 0.15
N LEU A 67 5.43 2.75 0.74
CA LEU A 67 4.74 1.47 0.53
C LEU A 67 3.62 1.31 1.56
N LEU A 68 2.38 1.19 1.10
CA LEU A 68 1.23 0.80 1.92
C LEU A 68 1.05 -0.72 1.82
N PHE A 69 1.36 -1.44 2.89
CA PHE A 69 1.34 -2.90 2.90
C PHE A 69 -0.01 -3.47 3.35
N VAL A 70 -0.63 -4.29 2.48
CA VAL A 70 -1.84 -5.05 2.76
C VAL A 70 -1.45 -6.53 2.97
N PRO A 71 -1.54 -7.08 4.19
CA PRO A 71 -0.93 -8.39 4.50
C PRO A 71 -1.69 -9.60 3.93
N ILE A 72 -2.91 -9.41 3.41
CA ILE A 72 -3.73 -10.47 2.82
C ILE A 72 -3.96 -10.18 1.35
N GLU A 73 -3.45 -11.04 0.48
CA GLU A 73 -3.55 -10.90 -0.98
C GLU A 73 -5.01 -10.82 -1.45
N ALA A 74 -5.89 -11.65 -0.88
CA ALA A 74 -7.31 -11.64 -1.21
C ALA A 74 -8.02 -10.34 -0.78
N ALA A 75 -7.59 -9.70 0.31
CA ALA A 75 -8.11 -8.40 0.73
C ALA A 75 -7.67 -7.28 -0.21
N PHE A 76 -6.43 -7.33 -0.68
CA PHE A 76 -5.92 -6.40 -1.70
C PHE A 76 -6.67 -6.57 -3.02
N SER A 77 -6.81 -7.79 -3.51
CA SER A 77 -7.52 -8.11 -4.75
C SER A 77 -8.99 -7.68 -4.69
N ALA A 78 -9.69 -7.96 -3.58
CA ALA A 78 -11.08 -7.56 -3.40
C ALA A 78 -11.26 -6.04 -3.46
N ALA A 79 -10.33 -5.26 -2.87
CA ALA A 79 -10.39 -3.81 -2.94
C ALA A 79 -10.20 -3.28 -4.37
N LEU A 80 -9.23 -3.82 -5.13
CA LEU A 80 -8.98 -3.39 -6.51
C LEU A 80 -10.12 -3.79 -7.47
N GLN A 81 -10.74 -4.94 -7.24
CA GLN A 81 -11.90 -5.36 -8.04
C GLN A 81 -13.11 -4.44 -7.76
N ALA A 82 -13.30 -4.04 -6.49
CA ALA A 82 -14.39 -3.14 -6.10
C ALA A 82 -14.15 -1.70 -6.54
N GLU A 83 -12.90 -1.24 -6.52
CA GLU A 83 -12.49 0.10 -6.90
C GLU A 83 -11.19 0.06 -7.73
N PRO A 84 -11.30 -0.07 -9.06
CA PRO A 84 -10.15 -0.16 -9.95
C PRO A 84 -9.24 1.08 -9.91
N ASN A 85 -9.80 2.25 -9.59
CA ASN A 85 -9.04 3.50 -9.55
C ASN A 85 -8.22 3.68 -8.27
N LEU A 86 -8.42 2.84 -7.24
CA LEU A 86 -7.75 2.97 -5.94
C LEU A 86 -6.21 2.95 -6.06
N PHE A 87 -5.68 2.13 -6.98
CA PHE A 87 -4.24 2.07 -7.22
C PHE A 87 -3.70 3.37 -7.81
N GLN A 88 -4.39 3.94 -8.80
CA GLN A 88 -4.00 5.22 -9.41
C GLN A 88 -4.11 6.37 -8.40
N GLU A 89 -5.19 6.41 -7.61
CA GLU A 89 -5.38 7.41 -6.54
C GLU A 89 -4.24 7.41 -5.52
N ALA A 90 -3.72 6.22 -5.19
CA ALA A 90 -2.57 6.07 -4.29
C ALA A 90 -1.27 6.49 -4.98
N PHE A 91 -1.08 6.07 -6.24
CA PHE A 91 0.11 6.35 -7.01
C PHE A 91 0.30 7.86 -7.23
N ASP A 92 -0.77 8.60 -7.56
CA ASP A 92 -0.77 10.06 -7.71
C ASP A 92 -0.35 10.80 -6.42
N ARG A 93 -0.39 10.09 -5.28
CA ARG A 93 0.02 10.58 -3.95
C ARG A 93 1.35 10.01 -3.51
N GLN A 94 2.15 9.47 -4.43
CA GLN A 94 3.43 8.84 -4.13
C GLN A 94 3.31 7.64 -3.17
N ILE A 95 2.18 6.92 -3.21
CA ILE A 95 1.94 5.74 -2.38
C ILE A 95 1.73 4.54 -3.28
N VAL A 96 2.51 3.50 -3.06
CA VAL A 96 2.35 2.22 -3.75
C VAL A 96 1.71 1.23 -2.80
N ILE A 97 0.51 0.77 -3.12
CA ILE A 97 -0.15 -0.29 -2.37
C ILE A 97 0.48 -1.62 -2.78
N VAL A 98 1.00 -2.35 -1.80
CA VAL A 98 1.68 -3.63 -2.00
C VAL A 98 1.10 -4.71 -1.09
N SER A 99 1.08 -5.93 -1.60
CA SER A 99 0.80 -7.19 -0.93
C SER A 99 2.10 -7.95 -0.63
N PRO A 100 2.08 -9.11 0.08
CA PRO A 100 3.30 -9.87 0.35
C PRO A 100 4.11 -10.22 -0.91
N THR A 101 3.42 -10.59 -1.99
CA THR A 101 4.05 -10.98 -3.25
C THR A 101 4.63 -9.77 -3.98
N THR A 102 3.88 -8.68 -4.09
CA THR A 102 4.30 -7.46 -4.79
C THR A 102 5.32 -6.65 -4.00
N LEU A 103 5.34 -6.74 -2.67
CA LEU A 103 6.38 -6.14 -1.84
C LEU A 103 7.76 -6.71 -2.19
N LEU A 104 7.89 -8.05 -2.25
CA LEU A 104 9.15 -8.69 -2.60
C LEU A 104 9.61 -8.31 -4.01
N ALA A 105 8.70 -8.26 -4.97
CA ALA A 105 9.00 -7.84 -6.33
C ALA A 105 9.47 -6.37 -6.37
N THR A 106 8.76 -5.48 -5.67
CA THR A 106 9.08 -4.04 -5.57
C THR A 106 10.47 -3.83 -4.97
N LEU A 107 10.78 -4.51 -3.86
CA LEU A 107 12.09 -4.44 -3.21
C LEU A 107 13.22 -4.94 -4.12
N ARG A 108 12.99 -6.00 -4.92
CA ARG A 108 13.96 -6.49 -5.90
C ARG A 108 14.22 -5.50 -7.02
N VAL A 109 13.16 -4.86 -7.53
CA VAL A 109 13.30 -3.82 -8.57
C VAL A 109 14.09 -2.63 -8.02
N ILE A 110 13.76 -2.18 -6.82
CA ILE A 110 14.50 -1.12 -6.12
C ILE A 110 15.98 -1.49 -5.95
N ASP A 111 16.28 -2.69 -5.46
CA ASP A 111 17.66 -3.17 -5.30
C ASP A 111 18.43 -3.25 -6.64
N SER A 112 17.76 -3.70 -7.71
CA SER A 112 18.35 -3.74 -9.06
C SER A 112 18.67 -2.36 -9.62
N LEU A 113 17.75 -1.39 -9.48
CA LEU A 113 17.96 -0.01 -9.95
C LEU A 113 19.18 0.63 -9.28
N TRP A 114 19.37 0.41 -7.97
CA TRP A 114 20.52 0.95 -7.24
C TRP A 114 21.84 0.21 -7.51
N LYS A 115 21.79 -1.04 -7.95
CA LYS A 115 22.99 -1.72 -8.48
C LYS A 115 23.42 -1.10 -9.81
N GLN A 116 22.47 -0.72 -10.65
CA GLN A 116 22.74 -0.08 -11.94
C GLN A 116 23.29 1.35 -11.79
N GLU A 117 22.80 2.15 -10.82
CA GLU A 117 23.35 3.50 -10.53
C GLU A 117 24.83 3.51 -10.09
N ARG A 118 25.40 2.35 -9.72
CA ARG A 118 26.79 2.21 -9.25
C ARG A 118 27.77 1.70 -10.32
N GLN A 119 27.29 1.44 -11.54
CA GLN A 119 28.12 1.07 -12.70
C GLN A 119 28.27 2.27 -13.64
#